data_AF-A0A0F9F0S7-F1
#
_entry.id   AF-A0A0F9F0S7-F1
#
_cell.length_a   1.000
_cell.length_b   1.000
_cell.length_c   1.000
_cell.angle_alpha   90.00
_cell.angle_beta   90.00
_cell.angle_gamma   90.00
#
_symmetry.space_group_name_H-M   'P 1'
#
loop_
_entity.id
_entity.type
_entity.pdbx_description
1 polymer ?
#
loop_
_entity_poly.entity_id
_entity_poly.type
_entity_poly.pdbx_seq_one_letter_code
_entity_poly.pdbx_strand_id
1 'polypeptide(L)'
;MNESNNPSILDQALDNLSKIPWLKMIMKIMWITSTVYLGIAIIIECIALFMHKVVFRPELIKNIILYTTINPFFGYIFYRWNKRESVSQMKKNN
;
A
#
# COMPACT_ATOMS: atom_id res chain seq x y z
N MET A 1 -34.61 6.09 -7.19
CA MET A 1 -33.51 7.06 -6.98
C MET A 1 -32.31 6.55 -7.75
N ASN A 2 -32.00 7.16 -8.91
CA ASN A 2 -30.84 6.81 -9.73
C ASN A 2 -29.62 7.52 -9.16
N GLU A 3 -28.93 6.89 -8.21
CA GLU A 3 -27.59 7.32 -7.85
C GLU A 3 -26.66 7.01 -9.01
N SER A 4 -25.88 8.01 -9.40
CA SER A 4 -24.95 7.98 -10.51
C SER A 4 -23.97 6.82 -10.38
N ASN A 5 -24.20 5.75 -11.13
CA ASN A 5 -23.29 4.61 -11.33
C ASN A 5 -22.07 5.02 -12.18
N ASN A 6 -21.51 6.21 -11.95
CA ASN A 6 -20.24 6.57 -12.54
C ASN A 6 -19.13 5.93 -11.69
N PRO A 7 -18.43 4.90 -12.21
CA PRO A 7 -17.29 4.35 -11.50
C PRO A 7 -16.31 5.48 -11.22
N SER A 8 -15.82 5.58 -9.97
CA SER A 8 -14.84 6.61 -9.63
C SER A 8 -13.62 6.50 -10.56
N ILE A 9 -12.92 7.60 -10.81
CA ILE A 9 -11.72 7.60 -11.67
C ILE A 9 -10.71 6.53 -11.20
N LEU A 10 -10.62 6.34 -9.88
CA LEU A 10 -9.81 5.28 -9.27
C LEU A 10 -10.30 3.87 -9.64
N ASP A 11 -11.61 3.67 -9.75
CA ASP A 11 -12.22 2.39 -10.19
C ASP A 11 -11.90 2.07 -11.64
N GLN A 12 -12.03 3.04 -12.55
CA GLN A 12 -11.68 2.86 -13.96
C GLN A 12 -10.19 2.60 -14.15
N ALA A 13 -9.33 3.33 -13.42
CA ALA A 13 -7.90 3.09 -13.42
C ALA A 13 -7.59 1.67 -12.94
N LEU A 14 -8.18 1.24 -11.83
CA LEU A 14 -8.01 -0.12 -11.30
C LEU A 14 -8.46 -1.21 -12.29
N ASP A 15 -9.56 -1.02 -13.01
CA ASP A 15 -10.06 -1.99 -13.99
C ASP A 15 -9.16 -2.09 -15.24
N ASN A 16 -8.50 -0.99 -15.61
CA ASN A 16 -7.50 -1.00 -16.67
C ASN A 16 -6.18 -1.62 -16.20
N LEU A 17 -5.78 -1.33 -14.96
CA LEU A 17 -4.60 -1.92 -14.33
C LEU A 17 -4.79 -3.42 -14.05
N SER A 18 -6.02 -3.88 -13.77
CA SER A 18 -6.31 -5.30 -13.52
C SER A 18 -6.17 -6.21 -14.72
N LYS A 19 -6.17 -5.65 -15.93
CA LYS A 19 -5.87 -6.38 -17.16
C LYS A 19 -4.38 -6.74 -17.26
N ILE A 20 -3.54 -6.19 -16.38
CA ILE A 20 -2.09 -6.33 -16.37
C ILE A 20 -1.68 -7.22 -15.18
N PRO A 21 -1.53 -8.55 -15.36
CA PRO A 21 -1.28 -9.48 -14.25
C PRO A 21 0.05 -9.25 -13.53
N TRP A 22 1.09 -8.77 -14.25
CA TRP A 22 2.40 -8.48 -13.64
C TRP A 22 2.36 -7.26 -12.71
N LEU A 23 1.46 -6.31 -12.96
CA LEU A 23 1.33 -5.12 -12.13
C LEU A 23 0.83 -5.46 -10.72
N LYS A 24 -0.09 -6.42 -10.60
CA LYS A 24 -0.54 -6.95 -9.30
C LYS A 24 0.64 -7.51 -8.50
N MET A 25 1.54 -8.22 -9.16
CA MET A 25 2.74 -8.77 -8.54
C MET A 25 3.67 -7.65 -8.07
N ILE A 26 3.88 -6.61 -8.89
CA ILE A 26 4.67 -5.44 -8.51
C ILE A 26 4.06 -4.71 -7.31
N MET A 27 2.75 -4.48 -7.30
CA MET A 27 2.06 -3.82 -6.18
C MET A 27 2.21 -4.59 -4.87
N LYS A 28 2.13 -5.93 -4.93
CA LYS A 28 2.37 -6.80 -3.78
C LYS A 28 3.83 -6.71 -3.31
N ILE A 29 4.79 -6.74 -4.22
CA ILE A 29 6.21 -6.62 -3.90
C ILE A 29 6.48 -5.25 -3.26
N MET A 30 5.99 -4.16 -3.86
CA MET A 30 6.13 -2.79 -3.35
C MET A 30 5.56 -2.64 -1.93
N TRP A 31 4.43 -3.27 -1.64
CA TRP A 31 3.83 -3.26 -0.31
C TRP A 31 4.68 -4.03 0.72
N ILE A 32 5.17 -5.21 0.35
CA ILE A 32 6.03 -6.04 1.22
C ILE A 32 7.35 -5.30 1.50
N THR A 33 8.03 -4.81 0.46
CA THR A 33 9.31 -4.11 0.61
C THR A 33 9.15 -2.83 1.45
N SER A 34 8.06 -2.07 1.26
CA SER A 34 7.77 -0.89 2.09
C SER A 34 7.55 -1.26 3.55
N THR A 35 6.86 -2.36 3.84
CA THR A 35 6.62 -2.82 5.22
C THR A 35 7.90 -3.30 5.91
N VAL A 36 8.74 -4.06 5.20
CA VAL A 36 10.05 -4.51 5.71
C VAL A 36 10.95 -3.32 6.00
N TYR A 37 11.04 -2.37 5.07
CA TYR A 37 11.86 -1.18 5.23
C TYR A 37 11.42 -0.33 6.43
N LEU A 38 10.11 -0.13 6.59
CA LEU A 38 9.54 0.58 7.75
C LEU A 38 9.90 -0.12 9.07
N GLY A 39 9.78 -1.45 9.12
CA GLY A 39 10.14 -2.23 10.31
C GLY A 39 11.61 -2.06 10.69
N ILE A 40 12.52 -2.12 9.71
CA ILE A 40 13.96 -1.92 9.92
C ILE A 40 14.24 -0.48 10.40
N ALA A 41 13.61 0.52 9.79
CA ALA A 41 13.80 1.92 10.16
C ALA A 41 13.39 2.19 11.61
N ILE A 42 12.25 1.63 12.06
CA ILE A 42 11.80 1.73 13.45
C ILE A 42 12.80 1.07 14.39
N ILE A 43 13.30 -0.13 14.07
CA ILE A 43 14.28 -0.83 14.91
C ILE A 43 15.57 -0.01 15.06
N ILE A 44 16.09 0.56 13.96
CA ILE A 44 17.28 1.39 13.99
C ILE A 44 17.08 2.61 14.90
N GLU A 45 15.92 3.28 14.79
CA GLU A 45 15.60 4.43 15.63
C GLU A 45 15.47 4.03 17.12
N CYS A 46 14.84 2.89 17.40
CA CYS A 46 14.75 2.34 18.76
C CYS A 46 16.14 2.05 19.36
N ILE A 47 17.06 1.47 18.58
CA ILE A 47 18.44 1.21 19.02
C ILE A 47 19.19 2.54 19.26
N ALA A 48 19.02 3.52 18.38
CA ALA A 48 19.64 4.83 18.53
C ALA A 48 19.17 5.57 19.80
N LEU A 49 17.87 5.52 20.10
CA LEU A 49 17.29 6.07 21.33
C LEU A 49 17.85 5.36 22.57
N PHE A 50 17.95 4.03 22.55
CA PHE A 50 18.48 3.23 23.66
C PHE A 50 19.96 3.52 23.95
N MET A 51 20.77 3.73 22.91
CA MET A 51 22.20 3.99 23.04
C MET A 51 22.54 5.41 23.53
N HIS A 52 21.55 6.22 23.92
CA HIS A 52 21.70 7.64 24.33
C HIS A 52 22.48 8.53 23.35
N LYS A 53 22.76 8.04 22.12
CA LYS A 53 23.30 8.82 21.03
C LYS A 53 22.12 9.39 20.26
N VAL A 54 21.49 10.40 20.84
CA VAL A 54 20.44 11.20 20.18
C VAL A 54 21.10 12.05 19.09
N VAL A 55 21.58 11.40 18.03
CA VAL A 55 21.91 12.08 16.78
C VAL A 55 20.61 12.15 16.03
N PHE A 56 19.83 13.21 16.27
CA PHE A 56 18.60 13.47 15.55
C PHE A 56 18.93 13.50 14.05
N ARG A 57 18.55 12.44 13.33
CA ARG A 57 18.80 12.30 11.88
C ARG A 57 17.50 12.66 11.17
N PRO A 58 17.27 13.93 10.81
CA PRO A 58 16.01 14.38 10.22
C PRO A 58 15.67 13.63 8.92
N GLU A 59 16.67 13.16 8.19
CA GLU A 59 16.49 12.33 6.99
C GLU A 59 15.82 10.97 7.28
N LEU A 60 16.12 10.36 8.43
CA LEU A 60 15.56 9.07 8.83
C LEU A 60 14.08 9.22 9.21
N ILE A 61 13.75 10.29 9.93
CA ILE A 61 12.37 10.65 10.29
C ILE A 61 11.54 10.98 9.05
N LYS A 62 12.08 11.76 8.10
CA LYS A 62 11.41 12.03 6.81
C LYS A 62 11.09 10.74 6.07
N ASN A 63 12.03 9.80 6.03
CA ASN A 63 11.83 8.50 5.39
C ASN A 63 10.74 7.71 6.13
N ILE A 64 10.78 7.62 7.46
CA ILE A 64 9.74 6.93 8.25
C ILE A 64 8.37 7.53 7.95
N ILE A 65 8.21 8.86 7.97
CA ILE A 65 6.93 9.54 7.67
C ILE A 65 6.48 9.23 6.24
N LEU A 66 7.39 9.29 5.26
CA LEU A 66 7.10 9.00 3.87
C LEU A 66 6.60 7.55 3.69
N TYR A 67 7.32 6.57 4.24
CA TYR A 67 6.93 5.15 4.15
C TYR A 67 5.66 4.86 4.95
N THR A 68 5.44 5.53 6.08
CA THR A 68 4.21 5.40 6.87
C THR A 68 2.99 5.95 6.14
N THR A 69 3.18 6.91 5.23
CA THR A 69 2.09 7.49 4.40
C THR A 69 1.84 6.66 3.14
N ILE A 70 2.92 6.18 2.50
CA ILE A 70 2.86 5.42 1.25
C ILE A 70 2.35 3.99 1.48
N ASN A 71 2.72 3.36 2.61
CA ASN A 71 2.33 1.98 2.90
C ASN A 71 0.79 1.75 3.00
N PRO A 72 0.02 2.55 3.76
CA PRO A 72 -1.44 2.40 3.81
C PRO A 72 -2.11 2.73 2.48
N PHE A 73 -1.52 3.61 1.65
CA PHE A 73 -2.01 3.88 0.30
C PHE A 73 -1.90 2.64 -0.59
N PHE A 74 -0.74 1.99 -0.64
CA PHE A 74 -0.57 0.73 -1.38
C PHE A 74 -1.43 -0.40 -0.81
N GLY A 75 -1.53 -0.51 0.51
CA GLY A 75 -2.40 -1.47 1.18
C GLY A 75 -3.88 -1.27 0.83
N TYR A 76 -4.35 -0.02 0.78
CA TYR A 76 -5.73 0.31 0.40
C TYR A 76 -6.03 -0.07 -1.06
N ILE A 77 -5.14 0.28 -1.99
CA ILE A 77 -5.29 -0.08 -3.40
C ILE A 77 -5.31 -1.60 -3.57
N PHE A 78 -4.39 -2.30 -2.89
CA PHE A 78 -4.33 -3.76 -2.92
C PHE A 78 -5.60 -4.41 -2.34
N TYR A 79 -6.09 -3.93 -1.20
CA TYR A 79 -7.34 -4.40 -0.60
C TYR A 79 -8.53 -4.20 -1.53
N ARG A 80 -8.66 -3.02 -2.13
CA ARG A 80 -9.76 -2.68 -3.05
C ARG A 80 -9.74 -3.56 -4.30
N TRP A 81 -8.55 -3.85 -4.82
CA TRP A 81 -8.36 -4.75 -5.95
C TRP A 81 -8.79 -6.18 -5.59
N ASN A 82 -8.33 -6.72 -4.45
CA ASN A 82 -8.69 -8.07 -4.02
C ASN A 82 -10.21 -8.22 -3.79
N LYS A 83 -10.86 -7.20 -3.22
CA LYS A 83 -12.32 -7.18 -3.02
C LYS A 83 -13.07 -7.30 -4.35
N ARG A 84 -12.61 -6.65 -5.42
CA ARG A 84 -13.23 -6.72 -6.76
C ARG A 84 -13.12 -8.10 -7.38
N GLU A 85 -11.95 -8.74 -7.27
CA GLU A 85 -11.77 -10.10 -7.77
C GLU A 85 -12.71 -11.09 -7.07
N SER A 86 -12.86 -10.99 -5.74
CA SER A 86 -13.79 -11.82 -4.99
C SER A 86 -15.24 -11.67 -5.47
N VAL A 87 -15.68 -10.44 -5.73
CA VAL A 87 -17.03 -10.17 -6.29
C VAL A 87 -17.17 -10.72 -7.71
N SER A 88 -16.13 -10.60 -8.55
CA SER A 88 -16.15 -11.12 -9.93
C SER A 88 -16.20 -12.65 -9.97
N GLN A 89 -15.52 -13.34 -9.04
CA GLN A 89 -15.57 -14.80 -8.89
C GLN A 89 -16.95 -15.27 -8.40
N MET A 90 -17.56 -14.58 -7.43
CA MET A 90 -18.93 -14.90 -6.98
C MET A 90 -19.96 -14.80 -8.11
N LYS A 91 -19.82 -13.82 -9.02
CA LYS A 91 -20.71 -13.70 -10.19
C LYS A 91 -20.52 -14.79 -11.25
N LYS A 92 -19.37 -15.47 -11.28
CA LYS A 92 -19.13 -16.58 -12.23
C LYS A 92 -19.67 -17.93 -11.74
N ASN A 93 -19.93 -18.07 -10.45
CA ASN A 93 -20.39 -19.31 -9.82
C ASN A 93 -21.92 -19.37 -9.58
N ASN A 94 -22.66 -18.31 -9.94
CA ASN A 94 -24.13 -18.27 -9.93
C ASN A 94 -24.64 -18.17 -11.36
#